data_AF-C7LJI2-F1
#
_entry.id   AF-C7LJI2-F1
#
_cell.length_a   1.000
_cell.length_b   1.000
_cell.length_c   1.000
_cell.angle_alpha   90.00
_cell.angle_beta   90.00
_cell.angle_gamma   90.00
#
_symmetry.space_group_name_H-M   'P 1'
#
loop_
_entity.id
_entity.type
_entity.pdbx_description
1 polymer ?
#
loop_
_entity_poly.entity_id
_entity_poly.type
_entity_poly.pdbx_seq_one_letter_code
_entity_poly.pdbx_strand_id
1 'polypeptide(L)'
;MQKKKEPGRISKSILTAIRNRPGYRPLDANITGGDIVIASYNVHKCIGIDKQFNPQRTADVISEINADVIALQEADRRFGERSGLLDLGLLERRHGLVPVPITATMPKGHGWHGNVLLLREGVVRNVQQLKLPGVEPRGALVADLQFPAGPLRVIAAHLGLLKRSREQQAETILSALQEADTLPTLLIGDLNEWRIGKRSSLSALMPTFNHVATAVPSFPSRFPVLALDRVLGAPDNLITSVEVHNTPLARLASDHLPIKAHLDLKTAMQLLESHNSKASKSATI
;
A
#
# COMPACT_ATOMS: atom_id res chain seq x y z
N MET A 1 34.79 -26.76 13.62
CA MET A 1 34.22 -26.58 12.27
C MET A 1 32.71 -26.69 12.34
N GLN A 2 31.98 -25.57 12.39
CA GLN A 2 30.51 -25.57 12.36
C GLN A 2 30.05 -25.52 10.88
N LYS A 3 29.25 -26.51 10.48
CA LYS A 3 28.64 -26.59 9.14
C LYS A 3 27.63 -25.43 8.97
N LYS A 4 27.85 -24.57 7.98
CA LYS A 4 26.83 -23.63 7.48
C LYS A 4 25.62 -24.45 6.99
N LYS A 5 24.44 -24.22 7.58
CA LYS A 5 23.17 -24.72 7.03
C LYS A 5 22.88 -23.95 5.74
N GLU A 6 22.77 -24.67 4.63
CA GLU A 6 22.23 -24.12 3.39
C GLU A 6 20.76 -23.69 3.60
N PRO A 7 20.31 -22.57 2.99
CA PRO A 7 18.91 -22.19 3.01
C PRO A 7 18.07 -23.29 2.32
N GLY A 8 17.05 -23.78 3.02
CA GLY A 8 16.30 -24.97 2.63
C GLY A 8 15.62 -24.85 1.26
N ARG A 9 15.91 -25.79 0.36
CA ARG A 9 15.17 -26.00 -0.89
C ARG A 9 13.73 -26.41 -0.57
N ILE A 10 12.76 -25.58 -0.96
CA ILE A 10 11.33 -25.90 -0.86
C ILE A 10 11.03 -27.09 -1.77
N SER A 11 10.29 -28.10 -1.26
CA SER A 11 9.99 -29.32 -2.01
C SER A 11 9.09 -29.06 -3.22
N LYS A 12 9.22 -29.87 -4.29
CA LYS A 12 8.38 -29.76 -5.50
C LYS A 12 6.88 -29.84 -5.19
N SER A 13 6.48 -30.68 -4.23
CA SER A 13 5.07 -30.82 -3.82
C SER A 13 4.51 -29.55 -3.18
N ILE A 14 5.31 -28.84 -2.38
CA ILE A 14 4.91 -27.56 -1.78
C ILE A 14 4.82 -26.47 -2.86
N LEU A 15 5.79 -26.43 -3.78
CA LEU A 15 5.76 -25.49 -4.91
C LEU A 15 4.55 -25.70 -5.83
N THR A 16 4.20 -26.96 -6.12
CA THR A 16 2.99 -27.29 -6.89
C THR A 16 1.71 -26.93 -6.14
N ALA A 17 1.66 -27.16 -4.83
CA ALA A 17 0.50 -26.78 -4.02
C ALA A 17 0.30 -25.25 -3.96
N ILE A 18 1.38 -24.47 -3.90
CA ILE A 18 1.34 -23.00 -3.97
C ILE A 18 0.86 -22.56 -5.37
N ARG A 19 1.42 -23.13 -6.44
CA ARG A 19 1.06 -22.79 -7.83
C ARG A 19 -0.41 -23.06 -8.19
N ASN A 20 -1.02 -24.03 -7.53
CA ASN A 20 -2.41 -24.43 -7.78
C ASN A 20 -3.42 -23.70 -6.88
N ARG A 21 -3.00 -22.74 -6.03
CA ARG A 21 -3.94 -21.96 -5.21
C ARG A 21 -4.76 -21.01 -6.08
N PRO A 22 -6.08 -20.93 -5.88
CA PRO A 22 -6.89 -19.85 -6.45
C PRO A 22 -6.31 -18.49 -6.06
N GLY A 23 -6.04 -17.63 -7.05
CA GLY A 23 -5.39 -16.33 -6.82
C GLY A 23 -3.86 -16.36 -6.72
N TYR A 24 -3.21 -17.51 -6.95
CA TYR A 24 -1.76 -17.57 -7.15
C TYR A 24 -1.36 -16.76 -8.39
N ARG A 25 -0.44 -15.81 -8.20
CA ARG A 25 0.18 -15.03 -9.27
C ARG A 25 1.66 -15.40 -9.35
N PRO A 26 2.16 -15.97 -10.46
CA PRO A 26 3.59 -16.21 -10.63
C PRO A 26 4.36 -14.89 -10.54
N LEU A 27 5.54 -14.87 -9.91
CA LEU A 27 6.41 -13.67 -9.87
C LEU A 27 6.75 -13.19 -11.29
N ASP A 28 6.85 -14.12 -12.24
CA ASP A 28 7.05 -13.82 -13.66
C ASP A 28 5.87 -13.06 -14.28
N ALA A 29 4.70 -12.96 -13.63
CA ALA A 29 3.62 -12.08 -14.10
C ALA A 29 3.95 -10.58 -13.90
N ASN A 30 5.10 -10.25 -13.31
CA ASN A 30 5.57 -8.88 -13.11
C ASN A 30 6.58 -8.44 -14.19
N ILE A 31 6.69 -9.20 -15.30
CA ILE A 31 7.62 -8.99 -16.44
C ILE A 31 7.62 -7.56 -17.00
N THR A 32 6.55 -6.79 -16.84
CA THR A 32 6.52 -5.37 -17.21
C THR A 32 6.89 -4.47 -16.02
N GLY A 33 8.12 -4.60 -15.53
CA GLY A 33 8.79 -3.49 -14.83
C GLY A 33 8.99 -3.59 -13.33
N GLY A 34 8.74 -4.70 -12.63
CA GLY A 34 9.09 -4.79 -11.20
C GLY A 34 9.03 -6.20 -10.62
N ASP A 35 9.49 -6.37 -9.38
CA ASP A 35 9.38 -7.60 -8.60
C ASP A 35 8.01 -7.74 -7.91
N ILE A 36 7.34 -6.62 -7.60
CA ILE A 36 6.12 -6.55 -6.77
C ILE A 36 5.15 -5.52 -7.34
N VAL A 37 3.86 -5.84 -7.38
CA VAL A 37 2.78 -4.90 -7.70
C VAL A 37 2.00 -4.53 -6.44
N ILE A 38 1.98 -3.24 -6.10
CA ILE A 38 1.22 -2.70 -4.97
C ILE A 38 0.15 -1.73 -5.47
N ALA A 39 -1.06 -1.79 -4.92
CA ALA A 39 -2.16 -0.92 -5.31
C ALA A 39 -2.75 -0.13 -4.15
N SER A 40 -3.38 0.99 -4.49
CA SER A 40 -4.26 1.74 -3.58
C SER A 40 -5.66 1.87 -4.18
N TYR A 41 -6.68 1.80 -3.33
CA TYR A 41 -8.05 2.01 -3.75
C TYR A 41 -8.94 2.56 -2.63
N ASN A 42 -9.38 3.81 -2.76
CA ASN A 42 -10.49 4.33 -1.98
C ASN A 42 -11.80 3.70 -2.49
N VAL A 43 -12.41 2.82 -1.71
CA VAL A 43 -13.58 2.03 -2.12
C VAL A 43 -14.90 2.79 -1.96
N HIS A 44 -14.87 4.03 -1.48
CA HIS A 44 -16.04 4.87 -1.25
C HIS A 44 -17.16 4.13 -0.48
N LYS A 45 -16.80 3.39 0.56
CA LYS A 45 -17.73 2.57 1.35
C LYS A 45 -18.51 1.55 0.51
N CYS A 46 -17.92 1.05 -0.57
CA CYS A 46 -18.54 0.19 -1.57
C CYS A 46 -19.81 0.79 -2.21
N ILE A 47 -19.93 2.12 -2.22
CA ILE A 47 -21.01 2.85 -2.89
C ILE A 47 -20.46 3.39 -4.20
N GLY A 48 -21.06 2.97 -5.31
CA GLY A 48 -20.63 3.42 -6.63
C GLY A 48 -21.13 4.82 -6.99
N ILE A 49 -20.71 5.31 -8.14
CA ILE A 49 -21.22 6.58 -8.71
C ILE A 49 -22.73 6.54 -9.01
N ASP A 50 -23.30 5.34 -9.11
CA ASP A 50 -24.73 5.06 -9.21
C ASP A 50 -25.45 5.12 -7.86
N LYS A 51 -24.73 5.45 -6.78
CA LYS A 51 -25.20 5.52 -5.39
C LYS A 51 -25.68 4.19 -4.81
N GLN A 52 -25.37 3.08 -5.46
CA GLN A 52 -25.72 1.75 -4.97
C GLN A 52 -24.60 1.18 -4.11
N PHE A 53 -24.95 0.68 -2.93
CA PHE A 53 -24.05 -0.10 -2.10
C PHE A 53 -23.91 -1.52 -2.68
N ASN A 54 -22.73 -1.86 -3.16
CA ASN A 54 -22.44 -3.17 -3.75
C ASN A 54 -21.00 -3.60 -3.44
N PRO A 55 -20.77 -4.32 -2.31
CA PRO A 55 -19.45 -4.79 -1.92
C PRO A 55 -18.89 -5.88 -2.85
N GLN A 56 -19.75 -6.65 -3.53
CA GLN A 56 -19.29 -7.64 -4.51
C GLN A 56 -18.66 -6.94 -5.71
N ARG A 57 -19.28 -5.85 -6.22
CA ARG A 57 -18.69 -5.02 -7.28
C ARG A 57 -17.31 -4.48 -6.89
N THR A 58 -17.14 -4.03 -5.65
CA THR A 58 -15.84 -3.60 -5.14
C THR A 58 -14.84 -4.76 -5.09
N ALA A 59 -15.24 -5.94 -4.61
CA ALA A 59 -14.42 -7.15 -4.61
C ALA A 59 -13.99 -7.56 -6.03
N ASP A 60 -14.88 -7.43 -7.01
CA ASP A 60 -14.59 -7.71 -8.41
C ASP A 60 -13.53 -6.74 -8.97
N VAL A 61 -13.61 -5.44 -8.64
CA VAL A 61 -12.53 -4.48 -8.97
C VAL A 61 -11.22 -4.85 -8.28
N ILE A 62 -11.24 -5.22 -7.00
CA ILE A 62 -10.05 -5.69 -6.27
C ILE A 62 -9.42 -6.89 -6.98
N SER A 63 -10.25 -7.79 -7.53
CA SER A 63 -9.78 -8.90 -8.36
C SER A 63 -9.16 -8.44 -9.68
N GLU A 64 -9.78 -7.48 -10.38
CA GLU A 64 -9.25 -6.93 -11.64
C GLU A 64 -7.88 -6.27 -11.47
N ILE A 65 -7.64 -5.61 -10.33
CA ILE A 65 -6.36 -4.94 -10.01
C ILE A 65 -5.22 -5.95 -9.95
N ASN A 66 -5.49 -7.16 -9.43
CA ASN A 66 -4.54 -8.27 -9.33
C ASN A 66 -3.20 -7.91 -8.63
N ALA A 67 -3.21 -7.05 -7.61
CA ALA A 67 -1.99 -6.66 -6.89
C ALA A 67 -1.51 -7.71 -5.88
N ASP A 68 -0.22 -7.68 -5.55
CA ASP A 68 0.41 -8.48 -4.48
C ASP A 68 0.11 -7.90 -3.09
N VAL A 69 0.01 -6.57 -3.02
CA VAL A 69 -0.42 -5.82 -1.84
C VAL A 69 -1.47 -4.79 -2.26
N ILE A 70 -2.54 -4.65 -1.49
CA ILE A 70 -3.55 -3.61 -1.75
C ILE A 70 -3.90 -2.83 -0.47
N ALA A 71 -3.73 -1.51 -0.53
CA ALA A 71 -4.16 -0.56 0.48
C ALA A 71 -5.57 -0.04 0.13
N LEU A 72 -6.55 -0.37 0.96
CA LEU A 72 -7.93 0.09 0.80
C LEU A 72 -8.22 1.22 1.78
N GLN A 73 -8.92 2.25 1.31
CA GLN A 73 -9.43 3.34 2.13
C GLN A 73 -10.97 3.36 2.10
N GLU A 74 -11.58 3.81 3.19
CA GLU A 74 -13.05 3.79 3.38
C GLU A 74 -13.66 2.39 3.33
N ALA A 75 -12.92 1.37 3.75
CA ALA A 75 -13.39 -0.02 3.79
C ALA A 75 -14.33 -0.32 4.98
N ASP A 76 -14.52 0.64 5.89
CA ASP A 76 -15.42 0.56 7.04
C ASP A 76 -16.55 1.60 6.95
N ARG A 77 -17.69 1.32 7.58
CA ARG A 77 -18.74 2.33 7.77
C ARG A 77 -18.22 3.52 8.59
N ARG A 78 -18.57 4.75 8.19
CA ARG A 78 -18.18 5.97 8.91
C ARG A 78 -18.98 6.20 10.21
N PHE A 79 -20.25 5.78 10.23
CA PHE A 79 -21.21 6.01 11.31
C PHE A 79 -21.76 4.69 11.87
N GLY A 80 -22.27 4.72 13.11
CA GLY A 80 -22.76 3.54 13.82
C GLY A 80 -21.62 2.64 14.31
N GLU A 81 -21.81 1.32 14.23
CA GLU A 81 -20.82 0.32 14.71
C GLU A 81 -19.52 0.26 13.90
N ARG A 82 -19.38 1.06 12.84
CA ARG A 82 -18.23 1.08 11.92
C ARG A 82 -17.82 -0.32 11.44
N SER A 83 -18.82 -1.12 11.08
CA SER A 83 -18.60 -2.47 10.58
C SER A 83 -17.81 -2.44 9.28
N GLY A 84 -16.96 -3.44 9.10
CA GLY A 84 -16.28 -3.71 7.85
C GLY A 84 -17.27 -4.00 6.71
N LEU A 85 -16.93 -3.55 5.51
CA LEU A 85 -17.85 -3.56 4.36
C LEU A 85 -17.60 -4.68 3.36
N LEU A 86 -16.42 -5.31 3.43
CA LEU A 86 -15.97 -6.34 2.49
C LEU A 86 -15.92 -7.70 3.20
N ASP A 87 -16.32 -8.77 2.54
CA ASP A 87 -16.07 -10.11 3.05
C ASP A 87 -14.58 -10.46 2.86
N LEU A 88 -13.77 -10.17 3.88
CA LEU A 88 -12.34 -10.45 3.86
C LEU A 88 -12.04 -11.95 3.68
N GLY A 89 -12.89 -12.82 4.21
CA GLY A 89 -12.76 -14.26 4.02
C GLY A 89 -13.02 -14.67 2.57
N LEU A 90 -13.93 -13.99 1.88
CA LEU A 90 -14.13 -14.17 0.45
C LEU A 90 -12.92 -13.70 -0.36
N LEU A 91 -12.36 -12.54 -0.01
CA LEU A 91 -11.16 -12.01 -0.65
C LEU A 91 -9.96 -12.96 -0.49
N GLU A 92 -9.81 -13.54 0.69
CA GLU A 92 -8.81 -14.57 0.95
C GLU A 92 -9.07 -15.83 0.10
N ARG A 93 -10.28 -16.42 0.19
CA ARG A 93 -10.58 -17.69 -0.49
C ARG A 93 -10.56 -17.59 -2.02
N ARG A 94 -11.02 -16.47 -2.60
CA ARG A 94 -11.13 -16.31 -4.05
C ARG A 94 -9.89 -15.68 -4.69
N HIS A 95 -9.25 -14.76 -3.97
CA HIS A 95 -8.19 -13.92 -4.54
C HIS A 95 -6.89 -14.04 -3.77
N GLY A 96 -6.79 -14.91 -2.76
CA GLY A 96 -5.56 -15.11 -1.98
C GLY A 96 -5.15 -13.89 -1.15
N LEU A 97 -5.99 -12.86 -1.03
CA LEU A 97 -5.68 -11.62 -0.33
C LEU A 97 -6.04 -11.74 1.15
N VAL A 98 -5.03 -11.81 2.00
CA VAL A 98 -5.17 -11.93 3.46
C VAL A 98 -4.97 -10.56 4.12
N PRO A 99 -5.82 -10.15 5.07
CA PRO A 99 -5.61 -8.90 5.79
C PRO A 99 -4.36 -8.94 6.67
N VAL A 100 -3.61 -7.83 6.65
CA VAL A 100 -2.53 -7.59 7.62
C VAL A 100 -3.16 -7.50 9.03
N PRO A 101 -2.64 -8.24 10.02
CA PRO A 101 -3.24 -8.29 11.35
C PRO A 101 -3.10 -6.93 12.04
N ILE A 102 -4.24 -6.34 12.43
CA ILE A 102 -4.32 -5.06 13.14
C ILE A 102 -5.35 -5.16 14.27
N THR A 103 -5.25 -4.26 15.25
CA THR A 103 -6.35 -4.00 16.17
C THR A 103 -7.31 -3.02 15.51
N ALA A 104 -8.44 -3.51 14.99
CA ALA A 104 -9.42 -2.66 14.31
C ALA A 104 -9.90 -1.51 15.23
N THR A 105 -10.24 -0.36 14.64
CA THR A 105 -10.69 0.82 15.42
C THR A 105 -11.96 0.53 16.22
N MET A 106 -12.81 -0.39 15.75
CA MET A 106 -14.01 -0.86 16.42
C MET A 106 -14.12 -2.39 16.31
N PRO A 107 -14.82 -3.08 17.24
CA PRO A 107 -14.86 -4.55 17.28
C PRO A 107 -15.37 -5.23 16.00
N LYS A 108 -16.24 -4.55 15.22
CA LYS A 108 -16.80 -5.07 13.95
C LYS A 108 -16.13 -4.49 12.70
N GLY A 109 -15.17 -3.58 12.87
CA GLY A 109 -14.44 -2.95 11.76
C GLY A 109 -13.38 -3.87 11.17
N HIS A 110 -12.99 -3.62 9.92
CA HIS A 110 -11.86 -4.28 9.29
C HIS A 110 -10.58 -3.47 9.39
N GLY A 111 -10.69 -2.15 9.52
CA GLY A 111 -9.58 -1.24 9.34
C GLY A 111 -9.18 -0.44 10.58
N TRP A 112 -8.07 0.27 10.40
CA TRP A 112 -7.61 1.34 11.28
C TRP A 112 -7.98 2.69 10.66
N HIS A 113 -8.97 3.36 11.24
CA HIS A 113 -9.57 4.57 10.70
C HIS A 113 -10.01 4.43 9.22
N GLY A 114 -10.53 3.26 8.86
CA GLY A 114 -10.98 2.94 7.51
C GLY A 114 -9.88 2.52 6.52
N ASN A 115 -8.62 2.39 6.98
CA ASN A 115 -7.54 1.79 6.20
C ASN A 115 -7.48 0.28 6.42
N VAL A 116 -7.41 -0.48 5.34
CA VAL A 116 -7.17 -1.93 5.35
C VAL A 116 -6.00 -2.21 4.42
N LEU A 117 -5.06 -3.05 4.85
CA LEU A 117 -3.95 -3.51 4.02
C LEU A 117 -4.11 -5.01 3.81
N LEU A 118 -4.18 -5.46 2.56
CA LEU A 118 -4.26 -6.88 2.21
C LEU A 118 -2.98 -7.30 1.50
N LEU A 119 -2.55 -8.53 1.77
CA LEU A 119 -1.34 -9.15 1.26
C LEU A 119 -1.68 -10.49 0.61
N ARG A 120 -1.19 -10.72 -0.61
CA ARG A 120 -1.35 -11.99 -1.34
C ARG A 120 -0.30 -13.02 -0.92
N GLU A 121 0.96 -12.63 -1.00
CA GLU A 121 2.11 -13.47 -0.65
C GLU A 121 3.15 -12.64 0.12
N GLY A 122 3.84 -13.29 1.06
CA GLY A 122 4.82 -12.65 1.94
C GLY A 122 4.53 -12.92 3.41
N VAL A 123 5.37 -12.36 4.29
CA VAL A 123 5.23 -12.50 5.74
C VAL A 123 5.17 -11.12 6.37
N VAL A 124 4.15 -10.85 7.17
CA VAL A 124 4.07 -9.65 8.01
C VAL A 124 5.06 -9.81 9.17
N ARG A 125 6.02 -8.88 9.29
CA ARG A 125 7.04 -8.88 10.35
C ARG A 125 6.66 -7.98 11.51
N ASN A 126 6.18 -6.79 11.21
CA ASN A 126 5.78 -5.79 12.18
C ASN A 126 4.60 -4.99 11.66
N VAL A 127 3.74 -4.52 12.55
CA VAL A 127 2.61 -3.65 12.22
C VAL A 127 2.47 -2.59 13.31
N GLN A 128 2.47 -1.33 12.89
CA GLN A 128 2.24 -0.17 13.75
C GLN A 128 1.03 0.61 13.24
N GLN A 129 0.14 0.97 14.16
CA GLN A 129 -1.07 1.73 13.88
C GLN A 129 -0.88 3.17 14.35
N LEU A 130 -0.85 4.12 13.41
CA LEU A 130 -0.65 5.53 13.70
C LEU A 130 -1.97 6.27 13.75
N LYS A 131 -2.30 6.90 14.87
CA LYS A 131 -3.38 7.88 14.93
C LYS A 131 -2.87 9.20 14.36
N LEU A 132 -3.52 9.68 13.31
CA LEU A 132 -3.09 10.90 12.62
C LEU A 132 -3.85 12.12 13.17
N PRO A 133 -3.17 13.24 13.47
CA PRO A 133 -3.80 14.43 14.02
C PRO A 133 -4.73 15.11 13.01
N GLY A 134 -5.73 15.84 13.49
CA GLY A 134 -6.65 16.59 12.65
C GLY A 134 -8.08 16.57 13.15
N VAL A 135 -8.95 17.29 12.43
CA VAL A 135 -10.38 17.42 12.79
C VAL A 135 -11.13 16.10 12.55
N GLU A 136 -10.82 15.42 11.45
CA GLU A 136 -11.38 14.12 11.13
C GLU A 136 -10.51 13.00 11.70
N PRO A 137 -11.11 11.92 12.24
CA PRO A 137 -10.35 10.77 12.71
C PRO A 137 -9.69 10.06 11.52
N ARG A 138 -8.38 10.24 11.35
CA ARG A 138 -7.56 9.61 10.31
C ARG A 138 -6.49 8.72 10.95
N GLY A 139 -5.97 7.79 10.15
CA GLY A 139 -4.92 6.88 10.58
C GLY A 139 -4.03 6.43 9.42
N ALA A 140 -2.90 5.85 9.78
CA ALA A 140 -2.04 5.11 8.87
C ALA A 140 -1.68 3.74 9.46
N LEU A 141 -1.48 2.76 8.58
CA LEU A 141 -0.92 1.45 8.91
C LEU A 141 0.50 1.40 8.36
N VAL A 142 1.48 1.22 9.24
CA VAL A 142 2.87 0.95 8.86
C VAL A 142 3.10 -0.54 9.02
N ALA A 143 3.33 -1.24 7.93
CA ALA A 143 3.55 -2.68 7.93
C ALA A 143 4.90 -3.02 7.31
N ASP A 144 5.73 -3.75 8.05
CA ASP A 144 6.98 -4.30 7.53
C ASP A 144 6.70 -5.70 6.98
N LEU A 145 6.86 -5.85 5.67
CA LEU A 145 6.53 -7.05 4.92
C LEU A 145 7.82 -7.70 4.42
N GLN A 146 7.89 -9.03 4.52
CA GLN A 146 8.98 -9.82 3.97
C GLN A 146 8.51 -10.53 2.70
N PHE A 147 9.10 -10.17 1.57
CA PHE A 147 8.96 -10.86 0.29
C PHE A 147 10.18 -11.73 -0.01
N PRO A 148 10.11 -12.63 -1.01
CA PRO A 148 11.29 -13.34 -1.51
C PRO A 148 12.40 -12.41 -1.99
N ALA A 149 12.05 -11.24 -2.55
CA ALA A 149 12.99 -10.23 -3.04
C ALA A 149 13.64 -9.38 -1.93
N GLY A 150 13.05 -9.33 -0.73
CA GLY A 150 13.56 -8.53 0.38
C GLY A 150 12.46 -8.01 1.33
N PRO A 151 12.85 -7.30 2.40
CA PRO A 151 11.93 -6.57 3.25
C PRO A 151 11.44 -5.28 2.57
N LEU A 152 10.18 -4.93 2.79
CA LEU A 152 9.55 -3.70 2.32
C LEU A 152 8.63 -3.15 3.42
N ARG A 153 8.79 -1.87 3.77
CA ARG A 153 7.83 -1.16 4.61
C ARG A 153 6.74 -0.54 3.75
N VAL A 154 5.49 -0.82 4.07
CA VAL A 154 4.32 -0.22 3.41
C VAL A 154 3.56 0.62 4.42
N ILE A 155 3.38 1.90 4.11
CA ILE A 155 2.57 2.85 4.87
C ILE A 155 1.29 3.08 4.09
N ALA A 156 0.19 2.47 4.53
CA ALA A 156 -1.14 2.71 3.98
C ALA A 156 -1.81 3.85 4.76
N ALA A 157 -2.19 4.94 4.08
CA ALA A 157 -2.75 6.12 4.74
C ALA A 157 -3.97 6.68 4.03
N HIS A 158 -4.84 7.34 4.79
CA HIS A 158 -5.92 8.18 4.27
C HIS A 158 -5.85 9.53 4.99
N LEU A 159 -5.39 10.57 4.31
CA LEU A 159 -5.17 11.89 4.93
C LEU A 159 -6.45 12.74 4.94
N GLY A 160 -6.46 13.75 5.81
CA GLY A 160 -7.59 14.66 5.98
C GLY A 160 -7.80 15.64 4.81
N LEU A 161 -9.00 16.20 4.72
CA LEU A 161 -9.37 17.15 3.66
C LEU A 161 -8.74 18.54 3.84
N LEU A 162 -8.43 18.93 5.09
CA LEU A 162 -7.83 20.24 5.39
C LEU A 162 -6.32 20.22 5.18
N LYS A 163 -5.79 21.20 4.44
CA LYS A 163 -4.35 21.34 4.15
C LYS A 163 -3.48 21.25 5.41
N ARG A 164 -3.84 22.01 6.45
CA ARG A 164 -3.09 22.03 7.73
C ARG A 164 -3.11 20.69 8.45
N SER A 165 -4.22 19.96 8.38
CA SER A 165 -4.26 18.59 8.90
C SER A 165 -3.29 17.71 8.13
N ARG A 166 -3.30 17.73 6.79
CA ARG A 166 -2.36 16.91 6.00
C ARG A 166 -0.90 17.19 6.31
N GLU A 167 -0.53 18.45 6.53
CA GLU A 167 0.84 18.84 6.93
C GLU A 167 1.24 18.17 8.25
N GLN A 168 0.43 18.30 9.29
CA GLN A 168 0.68 17.67 10.60
C GLN A 168 0.70 16.14 10.51
N GLN A 169 -0.14 15.56 9.66
CA GLN A 169 -0.20 14.12 9.45
C GLN A 169 1.05 13.61 8.71
N ALA A 170 1.54 14.34 7.71
CA ALA A 170 2.78 14.05 7.02
C ALA A 170 3.98 14.09 7.99
N GLU A 171 4.05 15.10 8.86
CA GLU A 171 5.06 15.18 9.93
C GLU A 171 4.98 13.99 10.88
N THR A 172 3.77 13.61 11.32
CA THR A 172 3.56 12.44 12.21
C THR A 172 4.08 11.15 11.57
N ILE A 173 3.85 10.95 10.28
CA ILE A 173 4.36 9.79 9.53
C ILE A 173 5.89 9.81 9.49
N LEU A 174 6.51 10.97 9.27
CA LEU A 174 7.98 11.10 9.27
C LEU A 174 8.59 10.80 10.64
N SER A 175 7.99 11.31 11.72
CA SER A 175 8.46 11.02 13.08
C SER A 175 8.44 9.52 13.38
N ALA A 176 7.38 8.80 12.96
CA ALA A 176 7.31 7.36 13.11
C ALA A 176 8.40 6.60 12.33
N LEU A 177 8.88 7.16 11.21
CA LEU A 177 9.97 6.56 10.42
C LEU A 177 11.36 6.82 11.01
N GLN A 178 11.55 7.90 11.75
CA GLN A 178 12.84 8.22 12.38
C GLN A 178 13.24 7.22 13.47
N GLU A 179 12.25 6.64 14.14
CA GLU A 179 12.46 5.67 15.24
C GLU A 179 12.62 4.23 14.74
N ALA A 180 12.48 4.00 13.44
CA ALA A 180 12.34 2.67 12.87
C ALA A 180 13.57 2.26 12.05
N ASP A 181 13.74 0.95 11.86
CA ASP A 181 14.81 0.41 11.02
C ASP A 181 14.73 0.95 9.58
N THR A 182 15.90 1.17 8.97
CA THR A 182 16.02 1.60 7.57
C THR A 182 15.65 0.46 6.64
N LEU A 183 14.48 0.55 6.01
CA LEU A 183 13.99 -0.37 4.99
C LEU A 183 13.59 0.40 3.72
N PRO A 184 13.59 -0.25 2.53
CA PRO A 184 12.82 0.27 1.40
C PRO A 184 11.39 0.55 1.87
N THR A 185 10.90 1.77 1.66
CA THR A 185 9.65 2.25 2.23
C THR A 185 8.77 2.84 1.15
N LEU A 186 7.50 2.42 1.15
CA LEU A 186 6.45 2.90 0.28
C LEU A 186 5.33 3.55 1.10
N LEU A 187 4.97 4.79 0.82
CA LEU A 187 3.75 5.43 1.31
C LEU A 187 2.71 5.44 0.20
N ILE A 188 1.53 4.87 0.47
CA ILE A 188 0.48 4.69 -0.53
C ILE A 188 -0.91 4.95 0.06
N GLY A 189 -1.79 5.60 -0.70
CA GLY A 189 -3.13 5.94 -0.19
C GLY A 189 -3.81 7.11 -0.87
N ASP A 190 -5.06 7.36 -0.47
CA ASP A 190 -5.75 8.63 -0.70
C ASP A 190 -5.14 9.70 0.22
N LEU A 191 -4.21 10.48 -0.32
CA LEU A 191 -3.52 11.53 0.42
C LEU A 191 -4.22 12.88 0.31
N ASN A 192 -5.36 12.96 -0.39
CA ASN A 192 -6.14 14.19 -0.58
C ASN A 192 -5.32 15.40 -1.07
N GLU A 193 -4.26 15.16 -1.84
CA GLU A 193 -3.34 16.21 -2.30
C GLU A 193 -2.83 15.99 -3.72
N TRP A 194 -3.41 16.76 -4.65
CA TRP A 194 -3.07 16.72 -6.07
C TRP A 194 -1.87 17.60 -6.44
N ARG A 195 -1.45 18.55 -5.58
CA ARG A 195 -0.34 19.45 -5.91
C ARG A 195 1.00 18.73 -5.76
N ILE A 196 1.96 19.15 -6.57
CA ILE A 196 3.35 18.67 -6.57
C ILE A 196 4.27 19.81 -6.10
N GLY A 197 5.36 19.46 -5.43
CA GLY A 197 6.41 20.38 -5.01
C GLY A 197 6.06 21.21 -3.78
N LYS A 198 6.72 22.37 -3.61
CA LYS A 198 6.71 23.19 -2.39
C LYS A 198 5.32 23.69 -1.95
N ARG A 199 4.35 23.75 -2.85
CA ARG A 199 2.96 24.18 -2.54
C ARG A 199 2.07 23.02 -2.05
N SER A 200 2.55 21.79 -2.16
CA SER A 200 1.86 20.60 -1.68
C SER A 200 1.89 20.53 -0.15
N SER A 201 0.80 20.08 0.46
CA SER A 201 0.79 19.74 1.89
C SER A 201 1.70 18.55 2.21
N LEU A 202 2.13 17.80 1.19
CA LEU A 202 3.05 16.67 1.30
C LEU A 202 4.52 17.11 1.17
N SER A 203 4.80 18.41 1.09
CA SER A 203 6.17 18.92 0.86
C SER A 203 7.16 18.49 1.94
N ALA A 204 6.72 18.32 3.19
CA ALA A 204 7.56 17.79 4.27
C ALA A 204 8.09 16.37 4.01
N LEU A 205 7.37 15.57 3.21
CA LEU A 205 7.79 14.20 2.84
C LEU A 205 8.85 14.18 1.73
N MET A 206 9.11 15.30 1.06
CA MET A 206 10.02 15.37 -0.10
C MET A 206 11.48 15.00 0.18
N PRO A 207 12.07 15.29 1.36
CA PRO A 207 13.43 14.87 1.66
C PRO A 207 13.60 13.36 1.81
N THR A 208 12.51 12.63 2.09
CA THR A 208 12.53 11.19 2.35
C THR A 208 12.01 10.39 1.15
N PHE A 209 10.93 10.88 0.53
CA PHE A 209 10.26 10.21 -0.58
C PHE A 209 10.35 11.05 -1.85
N ASN A 210 10.53 10.42 -3.00
CA ASN A 210 10.40 11.13 -4.27
C ASN A 210 8.92 11.31 -4.65
N HIS A 211 8.50 12.55 -4.92
CA HIS A 211 7.10 12.92 -5.22
C HIS A 211 6.82 13.17 -6.71
N VAL A 212 7.85 13.30 -7.53
CA VAL A 212 7.73 13.94 -8.86
C VAL A 212 7.33 12.94 -9.95
N ALA A 213 7.63 11.66 -9.79
CA ALA A 213 7.43 10.63 -10.82
C ALA A 213 6.18 9.75 -10.63
N THR A 214 5.32 10.02 -9.65
CA THR A 214 4.33 9.03 -9.17
C THR A 214 2.89 9.54 -9.04
N ALA A 215 2.60 10.75 -9.48
CA ALA A 215 1.25 11.32 -9.44
C ALA A 215 0.48 10.99 -10.72
N VAL A 216 -0.58 10.18 -10.60
CA VAL A 216 -1.48 9.84 -11.71
C VAL A 216 -2.91 10.26 -11.38
N PRO A 217 -3.67 10.88 -12.31
CA PRO A 217 -5.05 11.28 -12.04
C PRO A 217 -5.97 10.09 -11.81
N SER A 218 -6.53 9.98 -10.61
CA SER A 218 -7.44 8.92 -10.18
C SER A 218 -8.86 9.42 -9.88
N PHE A 219 -9.03 10.74 -9.72
CA PHE A 219 -10.28 11.36 -9.30
C PHE A 219 -10.71 12.52 -10.22
N PRO A 220 -12.03 12.71 -10.46
CA PRO A 220 -13.10 11.76 -10.22
C PRO A 220 -13.05 10.59 -11.22
N SER A 221 -13.53 9.41 -10.83
CA SER A 221 -13.36 8.18 -11.60
C SER A 221 -13.92 8.23 -13.03
N ARG A 222 -15.02 8.97 -13.25
CA ARG A 222 -15.63 9.17 -14.58
C ARG A 222 -14.77 9.99 -15.54
N PHE A 223 -14.01 10.95 -15.01
CA PHE A 223 -13.16 11.84 -15.80
C PHE A 223 -11.94 12.24 -14.96
N PRO A 224 -10.93 11.35 -14.85
CA PRO A 224 -9.84 11.53 -13.90
C PRO A 224 -8.95 12.73 -14.27
N VAL A 225 -8.86 13.71 -13.38
CA VAL A 225 -8.08 14.94 -13.59
C VAL A 225 -7.24 15.34 -12.36
N LEU A 226 -7.54 14.81 -11.18
CA LEU A 226 -6.83 15.06 -9.93
C LEU A 226 -6.13 13.78 -9.44
N ALA A 227 -4.87 13.92 -9.03
CA ALA A 227 -4.07 12.85 -8.42
C ALA A 227 -4.17 12.91 -6.89
N LEU A 228 -5.34 12.58 -6.34
CA LEU A 228 -5.54 12.57 -4.88
C LEU A 228 -4.90 11.34 -4.23
N ASP A 229 -4.99 10.20 -4.92
CA ASP A 229 -4.29 8.98 -4.56
C ASP A 229 -2.83 9.08 -4.99
N ARG A 230 -1.92 8.74 -4.08
CA ARG A 230 -0.47 8.88 -4.30
C ARG A 230 0.25 7.60 -3.93
N VAL A 231 1.36 7.35 -4.63
CA VAL A 231 2.39 6.39 -4.25
C VAL A 231 3.71 7.14 -4.12
N LEU A 232 4.44 6.95 -3.04
CA LEU A 232 5.68 7.65 -2.74
C LEU A 232 6.70 6.63 -2.25
N GLY A 233 7.89 6.61 -2.84
CA GLY A 233 8.88 5.55 -2.63
C GLY A 233 10.22 6.08 -2.17
N ALA A 234 10.89 5.29 -1.33
CA ALA A 234 12.25 5.49 -0.87
C ALA A 234 12.96 4.12 -0.81
N PRO A 235 14.16 3.93 -1.39
CA PRO A 235 14.92 4.90 -2.19
C PRO A 235 14.26 5.26 -3.54
N ASP A 236 14.81 6.26 -4.24
CA ASP A 236 14.24 6.85 -5.46
C ASP A 236 13.94 5.86 -6.60
N ASN A 237 14.65 4.73 -6.66
CA ASN A 237 14.48 3.70 -7.67
C ASN A 237 13.52 2.57 -7.25
N LEU A 238 12.91 2.66 -6.06
CA LEU A 238 11.99 1.63 -5.57
C LEU A 238 10.77 1.50 -6.48
N ILE A 239 10.20 2.63 -6.92
CA ILE A 239 9.03 2.65 -7.81
C ILE A 239 9.52 2.79 -9.25
N THR A 240 9.18 1.82 -10.09
CA THR A 240 9.57 1.81 -11.50
C THR A 240 8.49 2.39 -12.42
N SER A 241 7.22 2.21 -12.06
CA SER A 241 6.10 2.79 -12.79
C SER A 241 4.85 2.89 -11.91
N VAL A 242 3.97 3.83 -12.25
CA VAL A 242 2.65 4.01 -11.64
C VAL A 242 1.61 4.13 -12.76
N GLU A 243 0.50 3.43 -12.62
CA GLU A 243 -0.61 3.43 -13.58
C GLU A 243 -1.96 3.49 -12.86
N VAL A 244 -2.99 3.94 -13.58
CA VAL A 244 -4.38 3.96 -13.10
C VAL A 244 -5.11 2.74 -13.63
N HIS A 245 -5.81 2.01 -12.75
CA HIS A 245 -6.68 0.91 -13.15
C HIS A 245 -8.03 1.45 -13.64
N ASN A 246 -8.09 1.77 -14.94
CA ASN A 246 -9.21 2.50 -15.53
C ASN A 246 -10.14 1.60 -16.35
N THR A 247 -10.89 0.72 -15.68
CA THR A 247 -11.88 -0.18 -16.31
C THR A 247 -13.30 0.39 -16.21
N PRO A 248 -14.25 -0.05 -17.06
CA PRO A 248 -15.66 0.32 -16.90
C PRO A 248 -16.22 0.00 -15.51
N LEU A 249 -15.82 -1.14 -14.94
CA LEU A 249 -16.23 -1.55 -13.60
C LEU A 249 -15.66 -0.60 -12.53
N ALA A 250 -14.36 -0.30 -12.60
CA ALA A 250 -13.70 0.62 -11.65
C ALA A 250 -14.31 2.02 -11.67
N ARG A 251 -14.64 2.55 -12.87
CA ARG A 251 -15.34 3.84 -13.04
C ARG A 251 -16.70 3.87 -12.37
N LEU A 252 -17.39 2.73 -12.33
CA LEU A 252 -18.71 2.60 -11.72
C LEU A 252 -18.62 2.40 -10.20
N ALA A 253 -17.64 1.62 -9.74
CA ALA A 253 -17.59 1.06 -8.40
C ALA A 253 -17.23 2.05 -7.28
N SER A 254 -16.52 3.13 -7.60
CA SER A 254 -16.11 4.18 -6.66
C SER A 254 -15.99 5.52 -7.40
N ASP A 255 -15.96 6.62 -6.67
CA ASP A 255 -15.60 7.95 -7.20
C ASP A 255 -14.08 8.13 -7.39
N HIS A 256 -13.27 7.20 -6.89
CA HIS A 256 -11.83 7.08 -7.18
C HIS A 256 -11.56 5.90 -8.12
N LEU A 257 -10.54 6.01 -8.97
CA LEU A 257 -9.94 4.86 -9.65
C LEU A 257 -8.79 4.30 -8.80
N PRO A 258 -8.60 2.96 -8.79
CA PRO A 258 -7.42 2.39 -8.18
C PRO A 258 -6.14 2.84 -8.89
N ILE A 259 -5.05 2.97 -8.14
CA ILE A 259 -3.71 3.18 -8.69
C ILE A 259 -2.85 1.96 -8.39
N LYS A 260 -1.98 1.59 -9.33
CA LYS A 260 -1.02 0.48 -9.22
C LYS A 260 0.39 1.03 -9.35
N ALA A 261 1.30 0.56 -8.52
CA ALA A 261 2.73 0.82 -8.61
C ALA A 261 3.48 -0.50 -8.76
N HIS A 262 4.43 -0.51 -9.69
CA HIS A 262 5.39 -1.60 -9.88
C HIS A 262 6.68 -1.23 -9.14
N LEU A 263 7.24 -2.18 -8.40
CA LEU A 263 8.40 -1.95 -7.53
C LEU A 263 9.58 -2.83 -7.92
N ASP A 264 10.78 -2.27 -7.99
CA ASP A 264 12.04 -3.02 -8.09
C ASP A 264 12.70 -3.08 -6.71
N LEU A 265 12.25 -4.05 -5.91
CA LEU A 265 12.71 -4.18 -4.53
C LEU A 265 14.15 -4.66 -4.46
N LYS A 266 14.56 -5.54 -5.39
CA LYS A 266 15.91 -6.08 -5.44
C LYS A 266 16.95 -4.98 -5.65
N THR A 267 16.75 -4.09 -6.61
CA THR A 267 17.69 -2.99 -6.87
C THR A 267 17.66 -1.96 -5.74
N ALA A 268 16.47 -1.68 -5.17
CA ALA A 268 16.36 -0.80 -4.00
C ALA A 268 17.16 -1.30 -2.79
N MET A 269 17.11 -2.60 -2.50
CA MET A 269 17.89 -3.23 -1.42
C MET A 269 19.40 -3.10 -1.65
N GLN A 270 19.88 -3.37 -2.86
CA GLN A 270 21.30 -3.25 -3.21
C GLN A 270 21.83 -1.81 -2.99
N LEU A 271 21.02 -0.80 -3.31
CA LEU A 271 21.39 0.59 -3.08
C LEU A 271 21.52 0.89 -1.58
N LEU A 272 20.57 0.44 -0.74
CA LEU A 272 20.64 0.66 0.70
C LEU A 272 21.87 0.00 1.32
N GLU A 273 22.19 -1.24 0.93
CA GLU A 273 23.40 -1.94 1.39
C GLU A 273 24.69 -1.19 1.01
N SER A 274 24.74 -0.63 -0.21
CA SER A 274 25.88 0.14 -0.68
C SER A 274 26.08 1.46 0.07
N HIS A 275 25.00 2.15 0.45
CA HIS A 275 25.04 3.38 1.24
C HIS A 275 25.52 3.11 2.66
N ASN A 276 24.98 2.06 3.31
CA ASN A 276 25.40 1.66 4.65
C ASN A 276 26.89 1.27 4.69
N SER A 277 27.36 0.54 3.67
CA SER A 277 28.77 0.14 3.56
C SER A 277 29.73 1.33 3.40
N LYS A 278 29.30 2.40 2.71
CA LYS A 278 30.10 3.64 2.58
C LYS A 278 30.09 4.46 3.88
N ALA A 279 28.94 4.58 4.54
CA ALA A 279 28.82 5.30 5.81
C ALA A 279 29.71 4.69 6.91
N SER A 280 29.74 3.36 7.03
CA SER A 280 30.61 2.68 8.01
C SER A 280 32.11 2.89 7.73
N LYS A 281 32.53 2.99 6.45
CA LYS A 281 33.93 3.25 6.09
C LYS A 281 34.36 4.68 6.42
N SER A 282 33.48 5.68 6.26
CA SER A 282 33.78 7.08 6.61
C SER A 282 33.78 7.35 8.12
N ALA A 283 33.11 6.52 8.93
CA ALA A 283 33.09 6.65 10.39
C ALA A 283 34.30 6.01 11.10
N THR A 284 35.18 5.31 10.36
CA THR A 284 36.35 4.59 10.90
C THR A 284 37.68 5.32 10.59
N ILE A 285 37.61 6.52 10.01
CA ILE A 285 38.75 7.40 9.68
C ILE A 285 38.65 8.65 10.54
#